data_AF-A0A929AR25-F1
#
_entry.id   AF-A0A929AR25-F1
#
_cell.length_a   1.000
_cell.length_b   1.000
_cell.length_c   1.000
_cell.angle_alpha   90.00
_cell.angle_beta   90.00
_cell.angle_gamma   90.00
#
_symmetry.space_group_name_H-M   'P 1'
#
loop_
_entity.id
_entity.type
_entity.pdbx_description
1 polymer ?
#
loop_
_entity_poly.entity_id
_entity_poly.type
_entity_poly.pdbx_seq_one_letter_code
_entity_poly.pdbx_strand_id
1 'polypeptide(L)'
;MPKPDFEFPPNHTYNPDRLIADFLESKSCYEALYYEWLHNAKLQSPEATVLFEQMQIAQQSVFYPWVLVSRCPYCNKPIRQLATIISLRERVWYQNYGDGRTGNDDIRGCSHLFCLDGALNLHGHQPIETRQPAPGAFNKRITIAAEVPFVKPRVLNLPTMVAVIHSLPVAEQYTVYWTAYFTQQMPPKSEFCVPFARIGYTEIEDTDYDEDYTIEGTRCDAQEYDLTQWIEQEKLFWIDPDDETNPIVSNSAANFPYSNISGRKHPYYIEDGQVYDLPDPKQGSPSIRKYR
;
A
#
# COMPACT_ATOMS: atom_id res chain seq x y z
N MET A 1 12.95 -32.22 3.64
CA MET A 1 11.72 -32.10 4.46
C MET A 1 10.62 -31.54 3.57
N PRO A 2 9.38 -32.06 3.62
CA PRO A 2 8.29 -31.46 2.86
C PRO A 2 7.99 -30.07 3.45
N LYS A 3 7.73 -29.08 2.59
CA LYS A 3 7.20 -27.78 3.03
C LYS A 3 5.83 -28.01 3.69
N PRO A 4 5.51 -27.36 4.82
CA PRO A 4 4.17 -27.42 5.35
C PRO A 4 3.21 -26.73 4.37
N ASP A 5 2.19 -27.45 3.91
CA ASP A 5 1.07 -26.86 3.18
C ASP A 5 0.27 -26.00 4.16
N PHE A 6 0.54 -24.70 4.14
CA PHE A 6 -0.24 -23.70 4.88
C PHE A 6 -1.42 -23.28 3.99
N GLU A 7 -2.54 -24.00 4.10
CA GLU A 7 -3.81 -23.53 3.58
C GLU A 7 -4.37 -22.46 4.53
N PHE A 8 -4.37 -21.20 4.10
CA PHE A 8 -5.11 -20.16 4.82
C PHE A 8 -6.61 -20.43 4.68
N PRO A 9 -7.37 -20.48 5.77
CA PRO A 9 -8.81 -20.71 5.68
C PRO A 9 -9.46 -19.55 4.90
N PRO A 10 -10.24 -19.84 3.83
CA PRO A 10 -10.99 -18.82 3.14
C PRO A 10 -12.13 -18.37 4.05
N ASN A 11 -12.20 -17.07 4.33
CA ASN A 11 -13.34 -16.37 4.95
C ASN A 11 -13.44 -16.46 6.49
N HIS A 12 -12.48 -15.89 7.22
CA HIS A 12 -12.76 -15.40 8.58
C HIS A 12 -13.29 -13.97 8.54
N THR A 13 -14.47 -13.77 9.13
CA THR A 13 -15.08 -12.46 9.39
C THR A 13 -14.15 -11.58 10.21
N TYR A 14 -13.91 -10.37 9.72
CA TYR A 14 -12.95 -9.42 10.27
C TYR A 14 -13.63 -8.57 11.35
N ASN A 15 -13.44 -8.91 12.62
CA ASN A 15 -13.86 -8.05 13.73
C ASN A 15 -12.62 -7.29 14.24
N PRO A 16 -12.47 -6.00 13.92
CA PRO A 16 -11.29 -5.22 14.30
C PRO A 16 -11.14 -5.10 15.83
N ASP A 17 -12.24 -5.00 16.58
CA ASP A 17 -12.20 -4.88 18.05
C ASP A 17 -11.68 -6.16 18.71
N ARG A 18 -12.06 -7.33 18.18
CA ARG A 18 -11.58 -8.63 18.66
C ARG A 18 -10.11 -8.84 18.29
N LEU A 19 -9.70 -8.45 17.09
CA LEU A 19 -8.31 -8.46 16.65
C LEU A 19 -7.45 -7.56 17.55
N ILE A 20 -7.92 -6.37 17.89
CA ILE A 20 -7.22 -5.42 18.77
C ILE A 20 -7.14 -5.96 20.21
N ALA A 21 -8.21 -6.56 20.74
CA ALA A 21 -8.20 -7.15 22.09
C ALA A 21 -7.24 -8.37 22.18
N ASP A 22 -7.35 -9.31 21.24
CA ASP A 22 -6.46 -10.47 21.14
C ASP A 22 -5.00 -10.01 20.86
N PHE A 23 -4.83 -8.89 20.14
CA PHE A 23 -3.54 -8.27 19.85
C PHE A 23 -2.91 -7.58 21.08
N LEU A 24 -3.68 -6.85 21.90
CA LEU A 24 -3.16 -6.18 23.08
C LEU A 24 -2.76 -7.20 24.17
N GLU A 25 -3.54 -8.27 24.35
CA GLU A 25 -3.17 -9.37 25.27
C GLU A 25 -1.97 -10.18 24.77
N SER A 26 -1.87 -10.41 23.45
CA SER A 26 -0.72 -11.13 22.88
C SER A 26 0.54 -10.27 22.85
N LYS A 27 0.46 -8.99 22.49
CA LYS A 27 1.64 -8.10 22.36
C LYS A 27 2.43 -7.98 23.67
N SER A 28 1.76 -7.83 24.82
CA SER A 28 2.46 -7.77 26.12
C SER A 28 3.14 -9.10 26.50
N CYS A 29 2.53 -10.23 26.14
CA CYS A 29 3.10 -11.56 26.38
C CYS A 29 4.26 -11.85 25.42
N TYR A 30 4.13 -11.50 24.14
CA TYR A 30 5.12 -11.80 23.11
C TYR A 30 6.34 -10.88 23.17
N GLU A 31 6.18 -9.57 23.44
CA GLU A 31 7.33 -8.69 23.63
C GLU A 31 8.15 -9.13 24.86
N ALA A 32 7.50 -9.47 25.97
CA ALA A 32 8.18 -10.00 27.16
C ALA A 32 8.94 -11.31 26.87
N LEU A 33 8.31 -12.27 26.20
CA LEU A 33 8.95 -13.54 25.79
C LEU A 33 10.08 -13.34 24.78
N TYR A 34 9.95 -12.38 23.85
CA TYR A 34 10.98 -12.06 22.86
C TYR A 34 12.22 -11.43 23.50
N TYR A 35 12.04 -10.47 24.42
CA TYR A 35 13.14 -9.85 25.15
C TYR A 35 13.79 -10.81 26.16
N GLU A 36 13.00 -11.64 26.85
CA GLU A 36 13.51 -12.69 27.73
C GLU A 36 14.30 -13.75 26.94
N TRP A 37 13.81 -14.13 25.75
CA TRP A 37 14.54 -15.02 24.84
C TRP A 37 15.83 -14.37 24.33
N LEU A 38 15.81 -13.14 23.83
CA LEU A 38 17.03 -12.42 23.39
C LEU A 38 18.07 -12.30 24.51
N HIS A 39 17.62 -12.14 25.76
CA HIS A 39 18.48 -12.09 26.92
C HIS A 39 19.10 -13.47 27.25
N ASN A 40 18.36 -14.55 27.02
CA ASN A 40 18.77 -15.93 27.28
C ASN A 40 19.47 -16.62 26.09
N ALA A 41 19.31 -16.12 24.87
CA ALA A 41 19.80 -16.69 23.61
C ALA A 41 21.31 -16.50 23.35
N LYS A 42 22.12 -16.46 24.42
CA LYS A 42 23.57 -16.75 24.34
C LYS A 42 23.88 -18.20 23.91
N LEU A 43 22.87 -18.99 23.57
CA LEU A 43 22.98 -20.38 23.13
C LEU A 43 22.90 -20.45 21.59
N GLN A 44 24.07 -20.52 20.95
CA GLN A 44 24.24 -20.68 19.50
C GLN A 44 23.95 -22.13 19.05
N SER A 45 22.74 -22.64 19.27
CA SER A 45 22.34 -23.95 18.71
C SER A 45 21.59 -23.78 17.38
N PRO A 46 21.78 -24.67 16.40
CA PRO A 46 21.02 -24.65 15.14
C PRO A 46 19.50 -24.68 15.35
N GLU A 47 19.02 -25.35 16.40
CA GLU A 47 17.60 -25.43 16.75
C GLU A 47 17.04 -24.07 17.23
N ALA A 48 17.85 -23.29 17.96
CA ALA A 48 17.47 -21.95 18.40
C ALA A 48 17.32 -20.99 17.21
N THR A 49 18.15 -21.14 16.16
CA THR A 49 18.02 -20.37 14.91
C THR A 49 16.72 -20.68 14.19
N VAL A 50 16.37 -21.97 14.03
CA VAL A 50 15.11 -22.37 13.36
C VAL A 50 13.89 -21.89 14.13
N LEU A 51 13.90 -22.00 15.47
CA LEU A 51 12.79 -21.49 16.29
C LEU A 51 12.68 -19.97 16.21
N PHE A 52 13.80 -19.24 16.18
CA PHE A 52 13.82 -17.80 15.99
C PHE A 52 13.24 -17.39 14.63
N GLU A 53 13.63 -18.08 13.55
CA GLU A 53 13.06 -17.84 12.22
C GLU A 53 11.55 -18.10 12.20
N GLN A 54 11.08 -19.20 12.81
CA GLN A 54 9.64 -19.50 12.93
C GLN A 54 8.89 -18.46 13.77
N MET A 55 9.48 -17.98 14.87
CA MET A 55 8.91 -16.91 15.68
C MET A 55 8.89 -15.57 14.94
N GLN A 56 9.91 -15.26 14.15
CA GLN A 56 9.90 -14.07 13.29
C GLN A 56 8.83 -14.16 12.21
N ILE A 57 8.64 -15.33 11.58
CA ILE A 57 7.57 -15.55 10.60
C ILE A 57 6.19 -15.42 11.26
N ALA A 58 5.99 -16.00 12.45
CA ALA A 58 4.74 -15.91 13.19
C ALA A 58 4.46 -14.49 13.70
N GLN A 59 5.48 -13.77 14.19
CA GLN A 59 5.36 -12.35 14.53
C GLN A 59 5.02 -11.55 13.27
N GLN A 60 5.71 -11.79 12.16
CA GLN A 60 5.43 -11.07 10.92
C GLN A 60 3.99 -11.30 10.43
N SER A 61 3.46 -12.53 10.49
CA SER A 61 2.09 -12.79 10.05
C SER A 61 1.02 -12.18 10.96
N VAL A 62 1.32 -12.01 12.26
CA VAL A 62 0.43 -11.35 13.23
C VAL A 62 0.49 -9.82 13.11
N PHE A 63 1.68 -9.25 12.98
CA PHE A 63 1.87 -7.79 12.91
C PHE A 63 1.60 -7.20 11.52
N TYR A 64 1.65 -8.02 10.48
CA TYR A 64 1.48 -7.60 9.10
C TYR A 64 0.46 -8.50 8.39
N PRO A 65 -0.85 -8.30 8.64
CA PRO A 65 -1.86 -9.06 7.93
C PRO A 65 -1.86 -8.73 6.44
N TRP A 66 -2.20 -9.73 5.61
CA TRP A 66 -2.49 -9.54 4.20
C TRP A 66 -3.88 -8.92 4.02
N VAL A 67 -3.92 -7.61 3.83
CA VAL A 67 -5.17 -6.87 3.63
C VAL A 67 -5.54 -6.82 2.15
N LEU A 68 -6.83 -6.90 1.84
CA LEU A 68 -7.32 -6.69 0.48
C LEU A 68 -7.20 -5.20 0.15
N VAL A 69 -6.36 -4.82 -0.80
CA VAL A 69 -6.25 -3.43 -1.25
C VAL A 69 -7.09 -3.16 -2.50
N SER A 70 -7.36 -4.17 -3.31
CA SER A 70 -8.21 -4.04 -4.50
C SER A 70 -8.62 -5.41 -5.07
N ARG A 71 -9.41 -5.40 -6.14
CA ARG A 71 -9.67 -6.55 -7.01
C ARG A 71 -9.52 -6.14 -8.46
N CYS A 72 -9.01 -7.04 -9.29
CA CYS A 72 -8.87 -6.76 -10.71
C CYS A 72 -10.24 -6.79 -11.42
N PRO A 73 -10.65 -5.74 -12.16
CA PRO A 73 -11.93 -5.74 -12.88
C PRO A 73 -11.95 -6.68 -14.08
N TYR A 74 -10.80 -7.13 -14.58
CA TYR A 74 -10.72 -8.04 -15.73
C TYR A 74 -10.79 -9.52 -15.37
N CYS A 75 -10.21 -9.92 -14.24
CA CYS A 75 -10.12 -11.33 -13.84
C CYS A 75 -10.60 -11.61 -12.41
N ASN A 76 -11.13 -10.59 -11.72
CA ASN A 76 -11.63 -10.62 -10.35
C ASN A 76 -10.63 -11.12 -9.28
N LYS A 77 -9.34 -11.26 -9.63
CA LYS A 77 -8.31 -11.68 -8.70
C LYS A 77 -8.13 -10.62 -7.59
N PRO A 78 -8.09 -11.03 -6.31
CA PRO A 78 -7.82 -10.11 -5.22
C PRO A 78 -6.36 -9.63 -5.30
N ILE A 79 -6.17 -8.33 -5.08
CA ILE A 79 -4.87 -7.73 -4.85
C ILE A 79 -4.74 -7.53 -3.35
N ARG A 80 -3.83 -8.29 -2.74
CA ARG A 80 -3.57 -8.21 -1.31
C ARG A 80 -2.22 -7.58 -1.08
N GLN A 81 -2.11 -6.84 0.02
CA GLN A 81 -0.87 -6.23 0.46
C GLN A 81 -0.58 -6.65 1.89
N LEU A 82 0.71 -6.92 2.14
CA LEU A 82 1.24 -6.88 3.48
C LEU A 82 1.23 -5.42 3.98
N ALA A 83 0.25 -5.04 4.80
CA ALA A 83 0.14 -3.67 5.29
C ALA A 83 -0.11 -3.65 6.80
N THR A 84 0.65 -2.82 7.51
CA THR A 84 0.35 -2.48 8.90
C THR A 84 -0.77 -1.45 8.93
N ILE A 85 -2.01 -1.93 8.97
CA ILE A 85 -3.15 -1.04 9.21
C ILE A 85 -3.23 -0.54 10.66
N ILE A 86 -2.29 -0.95 11.53
CA ILE A 86 -2.30 -0.62 12.97
C ILE A 86 -1.56 0.69 13.27
N SER A 87 -0.62 1.12 12.41
CA SER A 87 0.22 2.29 12.69
C SER A 87 0.84 2.89 11.43
N LEU A 88 0.98 4.22 11.40
CA LEU A 88 1.77 4.90 10.37
C LEU A 88 3.29 4.76 10.56
N ARG A 89 3.75 4.25 11.72
CA ARG A 89 5.19 4.13 12.07
C ARG A 89 5.95 3.16 11.19
N GLU A 90 5.27 2.13 10.71
CA GLU A 90 5.93 1.01 10.06
C GLU A 90 6.12 1.28 8.57
N ARG A 91 7.28 0.88 8.05
CA ARG A 91 7.62 1.11 6.64
C ARG A 91 6.75 0.30 5.68
N VAL A 92 6.28 -0.86 6.15
CA VAL A 92 5.73 -1.94 5.33
C VAL A 92 4.44 -1.53 4.61
N TRP A 93 3.61 -0.67 5.22
CA TRP A 93 2.34 -0.27 4.60
C TRP A 93 2.49 0.71 3.42
N TYR A 94 3.61 1.43 3.30
CA TYR A 94 3.78 2.47 2.27
C TYR A 94 5.03 2.32 1.40
N GLN A 95 6.04 1.55 1.81
CA GLN A 95 7.29 1.42 1.05
C GLN A 95 7.52 0.08 0.36
N ASN A 96 6.50 -0.77 0.25
CA ASN A 96 6.59 -2.01 -0.54
C ASN A 96 6.30 -1.80 -2.04
N TYR A 97 6.21 -0.55 -2.50
CA TYR A 97 5.86 -0.18 -3.88
C TYR A 97 7.02 0.53 -4.56
N GLY A 98 8.11 -0.18 -4.86
CA GLY A 98 9.28 0.40 -5.54
C GLY A 98 8.95 0.90 -6.96
N ASP A 99 8.20 0.09 -7.71
CA ASP A 99 7.76 0.36 -9.08
C ASP A 99 6.22 0.41 -9.21
N GLY A 100 5.49 0.26 -8.09
CA GLY A 100 4.03 0.20 -8.05
C GLY A 100 3.41 -1.15 -8.45
N ARG A 101 4.22 -2.19 -8.67
CA ARG A 101 3.83 -3.52 -9.16
C ARG A 101 4.50 -4.69 -8.43
N THR A 102 5.75 -4.52 -7.99
CA THR A 102 6.60 -5.52 -7.36
C THR A 102 6.61 -5.32 -5.85
N GLY A 103 5.63 -5.94 -5.20
CA GLY A 103 5.95 -6.70 -3.99
C GLY A 103 6.24 -8.15 -4.41
N ASN A 104 6.85 -8.95 -3.53
CA ASN A 104 7.20 -10.39 -3.67
C ASN A 104 6.37 -11.15 -4.73
N ASP A 105 6.96 -12.13 -5.42
CA ASP A 105 6.32 -12.89 -6.52
C ASP A 105 4.86 -13.37 -6.27
N ASP A 106 4.42 -13.49 -5.02
CA ASP A 106 3.02 -13.74 -4.64
C ASP A 106 2.04 -12.56 -4.93
N ILE A 107 2.51 -11.31 -4.90
CA ILE A 107 1.75 -10.08 -5.28
C ILE A 107 1.61 -9.96 -6.80
N ARG A 108 2.44 -10.67 -7.61
CA ARG A 108 2.27 -10.76 -9.07
C ARG A 108 1.00 -11.53 -9.49
N GLY A 109 0.10 -11.86 -8.56
CA GLY A 109 -1.10 -12.65 -8.81
C GLY A 109 -1.96 -12.16 -9.99
N CYS A 110 -1.90 -10.87 -10.34
CA CYS A 110 -2.63 -10.29 -11.47
C CYS A 110 -1.74 -9.54 -12.46
N SER A 111 -1.59 -10.10 -13.68
CA SER A 111 -0.88 -9.49 -14.81
C SER A 111 -1.45 -8.15 -15.29
N HIS A 112 -2.70 -7.85 -14.92
CA HIS A 112 -3.33 -6.58 -15.29
C HIS A 112 -2.94 -5.41 -14.38
N LEU A 113 -2.34 -5.65 -13.21
CA LEU A 113 -2.02 -4.58 -12.26
C LEU A 113 -0.94 -3.66 -12.84
N PHE A 114 -1.25 -2.37 -12.98
CA PHE A 114 -0.37 -1.35 -13.56
C PHE A 114 0.35 -0.50 -12.50
N CYS A 115 -0.36 -0.01 -11.49
CA CYS A 115 0.19 0.90 -10.48
C CYS A 115 -0.73 0.85 -9.25
N LEU A 116 -0.16 0.83 -8.04
CA LEU A 116 -0.87 1.12 -6.79
C LEU A 116 -0.51 2.52 -6.32
N ASP A 117 -1.53 3.36 -6.19
CA ASP A 117 -1.46 4.74 -5.71
C ASP A 117 -2.49 4.94 -4.60
N GLY A 118 -2.66 6.16 -4.10
CA GLY A 118 -3.73 6.46 -3.15
C GLY A 118 -3.60 7.77 -2.42
N ALA A 119 -4.56 7.97 -1.51
CA ALA A 119 -4.62 9.08 -0.58
C ALA A 119 -4.62 8.55 0.86
N LEU A 120 -4.15 9.34 1.82
CA LEU A 120 -4.27 9.05 3.25
C LEU A 120 -5.03 10.19 3.90
N ASN A 121 -6.25 9.96 4.38
CA ASN A 121 -7.00 10.98 5.10
C ASN A 121 -6.68 10.94 6.57
N LEU A 122 -6.19 12.07 7.11
CA LEU A 122 -5.85 12.19 8.52
C LEU A 122 -7.06 12.57 9.39
N HIS A 123 -8.23 12.84 8.79
CA HIS A 123 -9.45 13.27 9.48
C HIS A 123 -9.23 14.47 10.42
N GLY A 124 -8.28 15.35 10.07
CA GLY A 124 -7.90 16.50 10.89
C GLY A 124 -7.00 16.18 12.09
N HIS A 125 -6.64 14.91 12.31
CA HIS A 125 -5.72 14.49 13.36
C HIS A 125 -4.26 14.77 13.00
N GLN A 126 -3.42 14.88 14.04
CA GLN A 126 -1.97 14.95 13.89
C GLN A 126 -1.37 13.55 14.06
N PRO A 127 -0.46 13.11 13.18
CA PRO A 127 0.11 11.76 13.19
C PRO A 127 1.20 11.56 14.25
N ILE A 128 0.88 11.84 15.51
CA ILE A 128 1.83 11.90 16.63
C ILE A 128 2.60 10.59 16.87
N GLU A 129 2.04 9.45 16.47
CA GLU A 129 2.69 8.14 16.54
C GLU A 129 3.96 8.09 15.70
N THR A 130 4.07 8.91 14.66
CA THR A 130 5.27 9.01 13.81
C THR A 130 6.43 9.76 14.48
N ARG A 131 6.26 10.35 15.67
CA ARG A 131 7.35 11.01 16.45
C ARG A 131 8.47 10.07 16.85
N GLN A 132 8.14 8.80 17.06
CA GLN A 132 9.11 7.78 17.40
C GLN A 132 9.10 6.76 16.26
N PRO A 133 9.94 6.91 15.22
CA PRO A 133 10.01 5.89 14.17
C PRO A 133 10.29 4.51 14.79
N ALA A 134 9.77 3.45 14.16
CA ALA A 134 10.12 2.09 14.55
C ALA A 134 11.65 1.89 14.47
N PRO A 135 12.27 1.07 15.34
CA PRO A 135 13.68 0.76 15.24
C PRO A 135 14.04 0.27 13.82
N GLY A 136 14.99 0.93 13.16
CA GLY A 136 15.40 0.60 11.79
C GLY A 136 14.63 1.33 10.67
N ALA A 137 13.68 2.21 10.99
CA ALA A 137 13.08 3.08 9.97
C ALA A 137 14.08 4.19 9.54
N PHE A 138 14.65 4.03 8.35
CA PHE A 138 15.62 4.98 7.77
C PHE A 138 14.99 6.26 7.21
N ASN A 139 13.69 6.22 6.88
CA ASN A 139 12.95 7.37 6.36
C ASN A 139 11.98 7.87 7.41
N LYS A 140 12.27 9.05 8.00
CA LYS A 140 11.36 9.77 8.90
C LYS A 140 10.19 10.44 8.19
N ARG A 141 10.25 10.48 6.85
CA ARG A 141 9.30 11.21 6.01
C ARG A 141 8.39 10.24 5.26
N ILE A 142 7.09 10.46 5.38
CA ILE A 142 6.04 9.81 4.59
C ILE A 142 5.48 10.87 3.66
N THR A 143 5.76 10.79 2.36
CA THR A 143 5.18 11.73 1.39
C THR A 143 3.84 11.18 0.94
N ILE A 144 2.79 12.00 0.91
CA ILE A 144 1.44 11.58 0.51
C ILE A 144 0.94 12.54 -0.57
N ALA A 145 0.20 12.01 -1.53
CA ALA A 145 -0.26 12.76 -2.69
C ALA A 145 -1.50 13.63 -2.38
N ALA A 146 -2.41 13.18 -1.52
CA ALA A 146 -3.61 13.91 -1.07
C ALA A 146 -4.27 13.20 0.13
N GLU A 147 -5.28 13.84 0.74
CA GLU A 147 -6.18 13.21 1.73
C GLU A 147 -7.52 12.77 1.14
N VAL A 148 -7.85 13.28 -0.05
CA VAL A 148 -9.08 12.95 -0.78
C VAL A 148 -8.75 11.94 -1.88
N PRO A 149 -9.57 10.89 -2.11
CA PRO A 149 -9.39 10.01 -3.24
C PRO A 149 -9.31 10.78 -4.56
N PHE A 150 -8.39 10.37 -5.42
CA PHE A 150 -8.17 10.99 -6.72
C PHE A 150 -7.80 9.94 -7.75
N VAL A 151 -7.89 10.36 -9.02
CA VAL A 151 -7.32 9.62 -10.15
C VAL A 151 -6.33 10.51 -10.89
N LYS A 152 -5.48 9.88 -11.71
CA LYS A 152 -4.57 10.55 -12.63
C LYS A 152 -5.16 10.51 -14.05
N PRO A 153 -5.74 11.59 -14.58
CA PRO A 153 -6.38 11.60 -15.90
C PRO A 153 -5.50 11.04 -17.03
N ARG A 154 -4.20 11.36 -17.03
CA ARG A 154 -3.25 10.80 -18.01
C ARG A 154 -3.26 9.27 -17.98
N VAL A 155 -3.19 8.69 -16.78
CA VAL A 155 -3.14 7.23 -16.60
C VAL A 155 -4.45 6.61 -17.06
N LEU A 156 -5.61 7.12 -16.65
CA LEU A 156 -6.93 6.62 -17.09
C LEU A 156 -7.20 6.82 -18.59
N ASN A 157 -6.45 7.70 -19.26
CA ASN A 157 -6.54 7.87 -20.71
C ASN A 157 -5.63 6.92 -21.50
N LEU A 158 -4.79 6.12 -20.84
CA LEU A 158 -4.04 5.07 -21.51
C LEU A 158 -4.99 3.96 -22.02
N PRO A 159 -4.64 3.27 -23.11
CA PRO A 159 -5.48 2.22 -23.69
C PRO A 159 -5.83 1.14 -22.67
N THR A 160 -7.12 0.78 -22.61
CA THR A 160 -7.66 -0.25 -21.71
C THR A 160 -7.39 0.00 -20.22
N MET A 161 -7.05 1.22 -19.79
CA MET A 161 -6.81 1.50 -18.39
C MET A 161 -8.12 1.74 -17.64
N VAL A 162 -8.24 1.15 -16.45
CA VAL A 162 -9.30 1.42 -15.47
C VAL A 162 -8.69 1.54 -14.08
N ALA A 163 -9.42 2.11 -13.14
CA ALA A 163 -9.03 2.18 -11.74
C ALA A 163 -10.10 1.60 -10.80
N VAL A 164 -9.66 1.09 -9.66
CA VAL A 164 -10.53 0.63 -8.57
C VAL A 164 -10.09 1.32 -7.29
N ILE A 165 -11.02 2.03 -6.63
CA ILE A 165 -10.78 2.65 -5.32
C ILE A 165 -11.28 1.75 -4.19
N HIS A 166 -10.49 1.62 -3.13
CA HIS A 166 -10.86 0.92 -1.91
C HIS A 166 -10.41 1.72 -0.68
N SER A 167 -11.29 1.90 0.30
CA SER A 167 -10.95 2.50 1.58
C SER A 167 -10.59 1.44 2.62
N LEU A 168 -9.54 1.67 3.39
CA LEU A 168 -9.21 0.86 4.56
C LEU A 168 -8.93 1.78 5.78
N PRO A 169 -9.37 1.40 6.99
CA PRO A 169 -8.94 2.09 8.20
C PRO A 169 -7.45 1.85 8.44
N VAL A 170 -6.74 2.87 8.93
CA VAL A 170 -5.32 2.78 9.30
C VAL A 170 -5.10 3.52 10.62
N ALA A 171 -4.35 2.90 11.52
CA ALA A 171 -4.00 3.40 12.84
C ALA A 171 -5.21 3.93 13.63
N GLU A 172 -6.34 3.22 13.54
CA GLU A 172 -7.62 3.48 14.20
C GLU A 172 -8.35 4.79 13.82
N GLN A 173 -7.62 5.83 13.44
CA GLN A 173 -8.16 7.18 13.26
C GLN A 173 -7.91 7.79 11.87
N TYR A 174 -7.29 7.04 10.94
CA TYR A 174 -7.07 7.47 9.57
C TYR A 174 -7.77 6.54 8.57
N THR A 175 -7.86 7.00 7.33
CA THR A 175 -8.34 6.19 6.23
C THR A 175 -7.38 6.28 5.06
N VAL A 176 -6.87 5.13 4.59
CA VAL A 176 -6.19 5.07 3.30
C VAL A 176 -7.22 4.79 2.22
N TYR A 177 -7.15 5.53 1.12
CA TYR A 177 -7.91 5.30 -0.10
C TYR A 177 -6.94 4.80 -1.17
N TRP A 178 -6.86 3.48 -1.33
CA TRP A 178 -6.06 2.86 -2.37
C TRP A 178 -6.71 3.10 -3.73
N THR A 179 -5.90 3.51 -4.70
CA THR A 179 -6.29 3.60 -6.10
C THR A 179 -5.43 2.62 -6.89
N ALA A 180 -6.02 1.49 -7.27
CA ALA A 180 -5.35 0.47 -8.08
C ALA A 180 -5.70 0.66 -9.55
N TYR A 181 -4.68 0.83 -10.39
CA TYR A 181 -4.84 0.93 -11.84
C TYR A 181 -4.63 -0.43 -12.49
N PHE A 182 -5.50 -0.79 -13.43
CA PHE A 182 -5.45 -2.05 -14.16
C PHE A 182 -5.52 -1.80 -15.67
N THR A 183 -4.85 -2.64 -16.44
CA THR A 183 -4.86 -2.58 -17.90
C THR A 183 -4.86 -3.99 -18.51
N GLN A 184 -5.51 -4.16 -19.67
CA GLN A 184 -5.37 -5.36 -20.48
C GLN A 184 -4.11 -5.30 -21.37
N GLN A 185 -3.70 -4.08 -21.74
CA GLN A 185 -2.51 -3.82 -22.53
C GLN A 185 -1.52 -2.99 -21.71
N MET A 186 -0.44 -3.62 -21.27
CA MET A 186 0.59 -2.93 -20.51
C MET A 186 1.23 -1.82 -21.35
N PRO A 187 1.15 -0.54 -20.93
CA PRO A 187 1.77 0.56 -21.67
C PRO A 187 3.30 0.51 -21.53
N PRO A 188 4.05 1.20 -22.40
CA PRO A 188 5.51 1.25 -22.31
C PRO A 188 5.96 1.88 -20.98
N LYS A 189 7.17 1.55 -20.55
CA LYS A 189 7.79 2.01 -19.28
C LYS A 189 7.79 3.54 -19.14
N SER A 190 7.90 4.25 -20.25
CA SER A 190 7.82 5.72 -20.29
C SER A 190 6.47 6.29 -19.83
N GLU A 191 5.43 5.46 -19.69
CA GLU A 191 4.09 5.85 -19.22
C GLU A 191 3.86 5.54 -17.74
N PHE A 192 4.86 5.02 -17.01
CA PHE A 192 4.69 4.65 -15.61
C PHE A 192 4.33 5.84 -14.72
N CYS A 193 3.73 5.50 -13.60
CA CYS A 193 3.11 6.37 -12.62
C CYS A 193 3.92 6.27 -11.32
N VAL A 194 4.12 7.39 -10.62
CA VAL A 194 4.73 7.33 -9.27
C VAL A 194 3.73 6.66 -8.34
N PRO A 195 4.10 5.56 -7.66
CA PRO A 195 3.18 4.82 -6.81
C PRO A 195 2.97 5.48 -5.45
N PHE A 196 2.09 4.89 -4.65
CA PHE A 196 1.68 5.41 -3.35
C PHE A 196 2.88 5.69 -2.45
N ALA A 197 2.85 6.86 -1.82
CA ALA A 197 3.85 7.34 -0.88
C ALA A 197 5.30 7.36 -1.39
N ARG A 198 5.49 7.57 -2.69
CA ARG A 198 6.79 7.77 -3.33
C ARG A 198 6.92 9.16 -3.94
N ILE A 199 8.18 9.57 -4.10
CA ILE A 199 8.57 10.78 -4.84
C ILE A 199 9.05 10.46 -6.27
N GLY A 200 9.19 9.18 -6.60
CA GLY A 200 9.65 8.66 -7.88
C GLY A 200 9.36 7.17 -8.01
N TYR A 201 9.61 6.61 -9.18
CA TYR A 201 9.64 5.17 -9.40
C TYR A 201 11.08 4.74 -9.64
N THR A 202 11.42 3.57 -9.12
CA THR A 202 12.72 2.94 -9.34
C THR A 202 12.48 1.66 -10.11
N GLU A 203 13.15 1.51 -11.24
CA GLU A 203 13.19 0.27 -11.99
C GLU A 203 14.61 -0.29 -11.97
N ILE A 204 14.72 -1.58 -11.69
CA ILE A 204 15.94 -2.35 -11.88
C ILE A 204 15.77 -3.02 -13.25
N GLU A 205 16.54 -2.59 -14.24
CA GLU A 205 16.63 -3.34 -15.50
C GLU A 205 17.54 -4.54 -15.24
N ASP A 206 16.91 -5.72 -15.15
CA ASP A 206 17.59 -7.01 -15.20
C ASP A 206 18.18 -7.15 -16.61
N THR A 207 19.47 -6.83 -16.75
CA THR A 207 20.21 -7.11 -17.96
C THR A 207 20.88 -8.47 -17.77
N ASP A 208 20.93 -9.32 -18.80
CA ASP A 208 21.66 -10.60 -18.74
C ASP A 208 23.18 -10.46 -18.48
N TYR A 209 23.65 -9.22 -18.26
CA TYR A 209 25.00 -8.85 -17.87
C TYR A 209 24.98 -8.43 -16.39
N ASP A 210 25.99 -8.81 -15.61
CA ASP A 210 26.21 -8.56 -14.16
C ASP A 210 26.14 -7.06 -13.69
N GLU A 211 25.57 -6.15 -14.48
CA GLU A 211 25.35 -4.74 -14.15
C GLU A 211 23.84 -4.44 -14.06
N ASP A 212 23.30 -4.45 -12.85
CA ASP A 212 21.94 -3.97 -12.58
C ASP A 212 21.87 -2.45 -12.78
N TYR A 213 21.17 -1.99 -13.82
CA TYR A 213 20.92 -0.56 -14.00
C TYR A 213 19.70 -0.13 -13.21
N THR A 214 19.85 0.91 -12.38
CA THR A 214 18.72 1.54 -11.70
C THR A 214 18.27 2.77 -12.49
N ILE A 215 17.06 2.68 -13.07
CA ILE A 215 16.38 3.82 -13.67
C ILE A 215 15.50 4.47 -12.61
N GLU A 216 15.83 5.71 -12.24
CA GLU A 216 14.96 6.51 -11.40
C GLU A 216 14.21 7.51 -12.28
N GLY A 217 12.90 7.37 -12.31
CA GLY A 217 12.03 8.36 -12.94
C GLY A 217 11.22 9.11 -11.91
N THR A 218 11.09 10.41 -12.08
CA THR A 218 10.10 11.20 -11.36
C THR A 218 9.10 11.76 -12.35
N ARG A 219 7.81 11.61 -12.03
CA ARG A 219 6.73 12.17 -12.83
C ARG A 219 5.69 12.82 -11.92
N CYS A 220 5.28 14.02 -12.30
CA CYS A 220 4.21 14.73 -11.62
C CYS A 220 2.95 14.64 -12.48
N ASP A 221 2.09 13.68 -12.16
CA ASP A 221 0.79 13.56 -12.82
C ASP A 221 -0.22 14.48 -12.14
N ALA A 222 -1.03 15.18 -12.94
CA ALA A 222 -2.16 15.94 -12.42
C ALA A 222 -3.15 14.99 -11.73
N GLN A 223 -3.73 15.47 -10.62
CA GLN A 223 -4.75 14.76 -9.86
C GLN A 223 -6.13 15.33 -10.22
N GLU A 224 -7.10 14.46 -10.43
CA GLU A 224 -8.51 14.81 -10.59
C GLU A 224 -9.29 14.28 -9.37
N TYR A 225 -10.10 15.16 -8.79
CA TYR A 225 -10.87 14.93 -7.58
C TYR A 225 -12.36 14.84 -7.85
N ASP A 226 -12.86 15.42 -8.95
CA ASP A 226 -14.21 15.14 -9.43
C ASP A 226 -14.20 13.83 -10.23
N LEU A 227 -14.61 12.77 -9.55
CA LEU A 227 -14.54 11.40 -10.06
C LEU A 227 -15.77 11.01 -10.89
N THR A 228 -16.79 11.87 -10.93
CA THR A 228 -18.09 11.60 -11.58
C THR A 228 -17.92 11.16 -13.04
N GLN A 229 -17.16 11.94 -13.82
CA GLN A 229 -16.94 11.66 -15.24
C GLN A 229 -16.25 10.31 -15.50
N TRP A 230 -15.40 9.84 -14.57
CA TRP A 230 -14.66 8.59 -14.74
C TRP A 230 -15.51 7.38 -14.43
N ILE A 231 -16.46 7.52 -13.49
CA ILE A 231 -17.46 6.50 -13.19
C ILE A 231 -18.44 6.37 -14.35
N GLU A 232 -18.93 7.49 -14.89
CA GLU A 232 -19.85 7.50 -16.04
C GLU A 232 -19.22 6.92 -17.31
N GLN A 233 -17.90 7.03 -17.46
CA GLN A 233 -17.14 6.43 -18.56
C GLN A 233 -16.76 4.97 -18.30
N GLU A 234 -17.21 4.36 -17.20
CA GLU A 234 -16.83 3.00 -16.78
C GLU A 234 -15.30 2.80 -16.66
N LYS A 235 -14.58 3.88 -16.35
CA LYS A 235 -13.12 3.87 -16.14
C LYS A 235 -12.75 3.81 -14.67
N LEU A 236 -13.68 4.13 -13.78
CA LEU A 236 -13.48 4.08 -12.35
C LEU A 236 -14.53 3.20 -11.68
N PHE A 237 -14.04 2.26 -10.90
CA PHE A 237 -14.79 1.31 -10.09
C PHE A 237 -14.43 1.51 -8.61
N TRP A 238 -15.17 0.85 -7.73
CA TRP A 238 -14.81 0.81 -6.31
C TRP A 238 -15.12 -0.54 -5.69
N ILE A 239 -14.45 -0.84 -4.58
CA ILE A 239 -14.86 -1.91 -3.69
C ILE A 239 -15.98 -1.38 -2.80
N ASP A 240 -17.07 -2.13 -2.70
CA ASP A 240 -18.16 -1.81 -1.77
C ASP A 240 -17.66 -1.89 -0.33
N PRO A 241 -17.65 -0.78 0.44
CA PRO A 241 -17.15 -0.77 1.81
C PRO A 241 -18.11 -1.47 2.79
N ASP A 242 -19.37 -1.66 2.42
CA ASP A 242 -20.41 -2.21 3.29
C ASP A 242 -20.64 -3.72 3.07
N ASP A 243 -20.05 -4.30 2.02
CA ASP A 243 -20.15 -5.73 1.70
C ASP A 243 -18.85 -6.48 2.03
N GLU A 244 -18.93 -7.43 2.97
CA GLU A 244 -17.79 -8.23 3.44
C GLU A 244 -17.13 -9.08 2.33
N THR A 245 -17.85 -9.40 1.26
CA THR A 245 -17.28 -10.10 0.10
C THR A 245 -16.37 -9.19 -0.74
N ASN A 246 -16.42 -7.88 -0.46
CA ASN A 246 -15.66 -6.83 -1.11
C ASN A 246 -15.82 -6.89 -2.64
N PRO A 247 -17.06 -6.84 -3.18
CA PRO A 247 -17.30 -6.89 -4.61
C PRO A 247 -16.82 -5.60 -5.30
N ILE A 248 -16.45 -5.70 -6.57
CA ILE A 248 -16.26 -4.53 -7.42
C ILE A 248 -17.63 -4.00 -7.83
N VAL A 249 -17.86 -2.71 -7.65
CA VAL A 249 -19.08 -1.99 -8.02
C VAL A 249 -18.79 -1.02 -9.16
N SER A 250 -19.73 -0.94 -10.09
CA SER A 250 -19.68 -0.10 -11.31
C SER A 250 -21.01 0.61 -11.55
N ASN A 251 -21.59 1.17 -10.49
CA ASN A 251 -22.93 1.76 -10.53
C ASN A 251 -22.88 3.25 -10.90
N SER A 252 -24.03 3.94 -10.82
CA SER A 252 -24.10 5.39 -10.96
C SER A 252 -23.16 6.11 -9.99
N ALA A 253 -22.57 7.22 -10.43
CA ALA A 253 -21.76 8.11 -9.61
C ALA A 253 -22.49 8.63 -8.35
N ALA A 254 -23.83 8.68 -8.38
CA ALA A 254 -24.64 9.03 -7.21
C ALA A 254 -24.46 8.04 -6.03
N ASN A 255 -24.06 6.79 -6.31
CA ASN A 255 -23.81 5.75 -5.33
C ASN A 255 -22.32 5.63 -4.96
N PHE A 256 -21.46 6.52 -5.47
CA PHE A 256 -20.04 6.47 -5.16
C PHE A 256 -19.78 6.92 -3.72
N PRO A 257 -19.28 6.03 -2.84
CA PRO A 257 -19.23 6.29 -1.39
C PRO A 257 -18.20 7.36 -1.01
N TYR A 258 -17.29 7.71 -1.92
CA TYR A 258 -16.17 8.61 -1.63
C TYR A 258 -16.29 9.99 -2.30
N SER A 259 -17.49 10.37 -2.76
CA SER A 259 -17.75 11.63 -3.48
C SER A 259 -17.56 12.90 -2.63
N ASN A 260 -17.74 12.81 -1.30
CA ASN A 260 -17.79 13.97 -0.39
C ASN A 260 -16.73 13.92 0.71
N ILE A 261 -15.58 13.28 0.46
CA ILE A 261 -14.48 13.21 1.43
C ILE A 261 -13.80 14.59 1.54
N SER A 262 -13.74 15.13 2.75
CA SER A 262 -13.00 16.36 3.05
C SER A 262 -11.52 16.09 3.31
N GLY A 263 -10.65 17.00 2.91
CA GLY A 263 -9.21 16.91 3.19
C GLY A 263 -8.37 17.74 2.21
N ARG A 264 -7.05 17.65 2.34
CA ARG A 264 -6.09 18.26 1.41
C ARG A 264 -6.20 17.67 0.01
N LYS A 265 -6.19 18.55 -0.99
CA LYS A 265 -6.20 18.23 -2.43
C LYS A 265 -4.86 18.58 -3.10
N HIS A 266 -3.78 18.45 -2.33
CA HIS A 266 -2.41 18.73 -2.73
C HIS A 266 -1.45 17.82 -1.94
N PRO A 267 -0.23 17.60 -2.43
CA PRO A 267 0.72 16.75 -1.72
C PRO A 267 1.16 17.33 -0.39
N TYR A 268 1.51 16.46 0.55
CA TYR A 268 2.06 16.83 1.84
C TYR A 268 3.03 15.73 2.30
N TYR A 269 3.77 15.99 3.37
CA TYR A 269 4.49 14.92 4.05
C TYR A 269 4.26 14.93 5.55
N ILE A 270 4.43 13.75 6.14
CA ILE A 270 4.41 13.52 7.58
C ILE A 270 5.85 13.32 8.03
N GLU A 271 6.28 14.07 9.04
CA GLU A 271 7.60 13.95 9.65
C GLU A 271 7.49 14.33 11.14
N ASP A 272 8.03 13.48 12.02
CA ASP A 272 8.06 13.67 13.48
C ASP A 272 6.70 14.09 14.08
N GLY A 273 5.62 13.45 13.61
CA GLY A 273 4.25 13.69 14.05
C GLY A 273 3.67 15.05 13.68
N GLN A 274 4.21 15.68 12.64
CA GLN A 274 3.72 16.91 12.06
C GLN A 274 3.41 16.72 10.57
N VAL A 275 2.49 17.54 10.06
CA VAL A 275 2.07 17.54 8.66
C VAL A 275 2.58 18.81 8.00
N TYR A 276 3.24 18.65 6.87
CA TYR A 276 3.82 19.74 6.10
C TYR A 276 3.26 19.74 4.68
N ASP A 277 2.55 20.78 4.32
CA ASP A 277 2.04 20.95 2.96
C ASP A 277 3.20 21.14 1.98
N LEU A 278 3.14 20.43 0.86
CA LEU A 278 4.03 20.63 -0.26
C LEU A 278 3.34 21.54 -1.29
N PRO A 279 4.11 22.34 -2.03
CA PRO A 279 3.53 23.07 -3.15
C PRO A 279 2.97 22.09 -4.17
N ASP A 280 1.93 22.50 -4.88
CA ASP A 280 1.43 21.73 -6.01
C ASP A 280 2.59 21.44 -6.97
N PRO A 281 2.80 20.18 -7.33
CA PRO A 281 3.89 19.82 -8.20
C PRO A 281 3.66 20.54 -9.53
N LYS A 282 4.67 21.31 -9.97
CA LYS A 282 4.61 21.95 -11.27
C LYS A 282 4.41 20.86 -12.32
N GLN A 283 3.27 20.91 -13.01
CA GLN A 283 3.00 19.98 -14.10
C GLN A 283 4.16 20.07 -15.10
N GLY A 284 4.74 18.92 -15.44
CA GLY A 284 5.94 18.88 -16.26
C GLY A 284 6.23 17.49 -16.80
N SER A 285 6.99 17.46 -17.89
CA SER A 285 7.44 16.23 -18.53
C SER A 285 8.19 15.33 -17.54
N PRO A 286 8.09 13.99 -17.66
CA PRO A 286 8.84 13.07 -16.82
C PRO A 286 10.34 13.40 -16.90
N SER A 287 11.01 13.45 -15.75
CA SER A 287 12.47 13.49 -15.70
C SER A 287 12.96 12.09 -15.35
N ILE A 288 13.70 11.50 -16.27
CA ILE A 288 14.31 10.18 -16.12
C ILE A 288 15.80 10.38 -15.92
N ARG A 289 16.34 9.82 -14.83
CA ARG A 289 17.77 9.74 -14.58
C ARG A 289 18.18 8.27 -14.61
N LYS A 290 19.27 7.98 -15.31
CA LYS A 290 19.87 6.65 -15.35
C LYS A 290 21.13 6.68 -14.49
N TYR A 291 21.21 5.76 -13.55
CA TYR A 291 22.40 5.55 -12.72
C TYR A 291 23.04 4.21 -13.09
N ARG A 292 24.36 4.16 -13.00
CA ARG A 292 25.19 2.95 -13.15
C ARG A 292 25.82 2.64 -11.81
#